data_AF-A0A3C1SEM6-F1
#
_entry.id   AF-A0A3C1SEM6-F1
#
_cell.length_a   1.000
_cell.length_b   1.000
_cell.length_c   1.000
_cell.angle_alpha   90.00
_cell.angle_beta   90.00
_cell.angle_gamma   90.00
#
_symmetry.space_group_name_H-M   'P 1'
#
loop_
_entity.id
_entity.type
_entity.pdbx_description
1 polymer ?
#
loop_
_entity_poly.entity_id
_entity_poly.type
_entity_poly.pdbx_seq_one_letter_code
_entity_poly.pdbx_strand_id
1 'polypeptide(L)'
;PDKSLQTAIQSLLSAKKLIQADKENTIYIHQEIFEILRNEAVSYLKTYHQANPLKVGMPKEELKSRLPSAVSSKLFNLLMNRMGKDGEMIQEGETIRMASHTVSLKTDQADIHKKILEAYIKGGLTPPYFKDICLSFDLNESKAKEILMVLVKEGKIVKLKEELYFHTRSIEDVKSRLTDFLIKHGEMTTPQFKDMVGVSRKYLIPLLEYFDAKNITIRVGDLRKLRV
;
A
#
# COMPACT_ATOMS: atom_id res chain seq x y z
N PRO A 1 50.91 -20.95 -2.62
CA PRO A 1 50.77 -19.56 -2.11
C PRO A 1 51.86 -19.25 -1.09
N ASP A 2 52.48 -18.08 -1.20
CA ASP A 2 53.60 -17.67 -0.36
C ASP A 2 53.15 -17.48 1.10
N LYS A 3 53.72 -18.24 2.04
CA LYS A 3 53.36 -18.24 3.47
C LYS A 3 53.52 -16.84 4.09
N SER A 4 54.47 -16.06 3.57
CA SER A 4 54.74 -14.68 3.96
C SER A 4 53.56 -13.76 3.62
N LEU A 5 53.01 -13.89 2.41
CA LEU A 5 51.86 -13.10 1.93
C LEU A 5 50.59 -13.39 2.75
N GLN A 6 50.31 -14.66 3.05
CA GLN A 6 49.16 -15.02 3.90
C GLN A 6 49.27 -14.42 5.30
N THR A 7 50.47 -14.43 5.88
CA THR A 7 50.72 -13.85 7.21
C THR A 7 50.52 -12.33 7.19
N ALA A 8 51.00 -11.65 6.15
CA ALA A 8 50.81 -10.21 5.97
C ALA A 8 49.33 -9.84 5.78
N ILE A 9 48.59 -10.58 4.95
CA ILE A 9 47.14 -10.36 4.76
C ILE A 9 46.39 -10.58 6.08
N GLN A 10 46.69 -11.65 6.81
CA GLN A 10 46.06 -11.95 8.10
C GLN A 10 46.29 -10.81 9.12
N SER A 11 47.51 -10.25 9.15
CA SER A 11 47.84 -9.09 9.99
C SER A 11 47.00 -7.87 9.61
N LEU A 12 46.88 -7.56 8.32
CA LEU A 12 46.10 -6.43 7.82
C LEU A 12 44.59 -6.59 8.02
N LEU A 13 44.06 -7.80 7.91
CA LEU A 13 42.66 -8.13 8.25
C LEU A 13 42.40 -7.94 9.74
N SER A 14 43.31 -8.41 10.60
CA SER A 14 43.22 -8.27 12.06
C SER A 14 43.27 -6.81 12.50
N ALA A 15 44.07 -5.99 11.80
CA ALA A 15 44.16 -4.55 11.99
C ALA A 15 43.01 -3.76 11.33
N LYS A 16 42.02 -4.43 10.72
CA LYS A 16 40.89 -3.81 9.99
C LYS A 16 41.31 -2.85 8.85
N LYS A 17 42.51 -3.03 8.29
CA LYS A 17 42.98 -2.26 7.12
C LYS A 17 42.52 -2.86 5.80
N LEU A 18 42.29 -4.17 5.78
CA LEU A 18 41.70 -4.89 4.66
C LEU A 18 40.32 -5.41 5.03
N ILE A 19 39.41 -5.40 4.07
CA ILE A 19 38.15 -6.11 4.09
C ILE A 19 38.22 -7.20 3.02
N GLN A 20 37.82 -8.41 3.36
CA GLN A 20 37.67 -9.49 2.39
C GLN A 20 36.36 -9.32 1.61
N ALA A 21 36.47 -8.96 0.34
CA ALA A 21 35.34 -8.69 -0.56
C ALA A 21 34.82 -9.98 -1.23
N ASP A 22 35.72 -10.91 -1.54
CA ASP A 22 35.38 -12.22 -2.09
C ASP A 22 36.27 -13.31 -1.48
N LYS A 23 35.64 -14.26 -0.78
CA LYS A 23 36.35 -15.40 -0.16
C LYS A 23 36.86 -16.40 -1.19
N GLU A 24 36.07 -16.65 -2.24
CA GLU A 24 36.37 -17.69 -3.24
C GLU A 24 37.52 -17.26 -4.15
N ASN A 25 37.48 -16.01 -4.61
CA ASN A 25 38.52 -15.45 -5.48
C ASN A 25 39.63 -14.73 -4.70
N THR A 26 39.61 -14.80 -3.36
CA THR A 26 40.58 -14.13 -2.47
C THR A 26 40.78 -12.64 -2.77
N ILE A 27 39.68 -11.92 -3.00
CA ILE A 27 39.71 -10.48 -3.30
C ILE A 27 39.60 -9.68 -2.00
N TYR A 28 40.53 -8.76 -1.82
CA TYR A 28 40.58 -7.84 -0.69
C TYR A 28 40.44 -6.40 -1.18
N ILE A 29 39.83 -5.56 -0.35
CA ILE A 29 39.74 -4.12 -0.56
C ILE A 29 40.30 -3.40 0.66
N HIS A 30 41.03 -2.31 0.42
CA HIS A 30 41.49 -1.46 1.52
C HIS A 30 40.30 -0.76 2.18
N GLN A 31 40.32 -0.65 3.51
CA GLN A 31 39.25 -0.04 4.29
C GLN A 31 38.94 1.39 3.81
N GLU A 32 39.95 2.17 3.44
CA GLU A 32 39.75 3.54 2.93
C GLU A 32 38.98 3.56 1.61
N ILE A 33 39.29 2.66 0.67
CA ILE A 33 38.56 2.57 -0.60
C ILE A 33 37.11 2.13 -0.35
N PHE A 34 36.91 1.23 0.61
CA PHE A 34 35.57 0.83 1.00
C PHE A 34 34.74 2.00 1.53
N GLU A 35 35.32 2.87 2.38
CA GLU A 35 34.63 4.08 2.86
C GLU A 35 34.40 5.11 1.75
N ILE A 36 35.31 5.24 0.78
CA ILE A 36 35.08 6.09 -0.40
C ILE A 36 33.86 5.61 -1.18
N LEU A 37 33.79 4.31 -1.51
CA LEU A 37 32.65 3.72 -2.22
C LEU A 37 31.35 3.86 -1.43
N ARG A 38 31.42 3.74 -0.10
CA ARG A 38 30.28 3.98 0.80
C ARG A 38 29.76 5.41 0.68
N ASN A 39 30.66 6.38 0.75
CA ASN A 39 30.31 7.81 0.66
C ASN A 39 29.73 8.16 -0.72
N GLU A 40 30.26 7.59 -1.79
CA GLU A 40 29.71 7.72 -3.13
C GLU A 40 28.28 7.16 -3.21
N ALA A 41 28.05 5.94 -2.71
CA ALA A 41 26.73 5.32 -2.69
C ALA A 41 25.71 6.16 -1.91
N VAL A 42 26.09 6.68 -0.73
CA VAL A 42 25.26 7.59 0.07
C VAL A 42 24.95 8.87 -0.70
N SER A 43 25.95 9.46 -1.36
CA SER A 43 25.79 10.68 -2.16
C SER A 43 24.81 10.47 -3.33
N TYR A 44 24.94 9.35 -4.05
CA TYR A 44 24.03 8.99 -5.13
C TYR A 44 22.60 8.78 -4.62
N LEU A 45 22.42 8.06 -3.51
CA LEU A 45 21.10 7.87 -2.90
C LEU A 45 20.48 9.20 -2.47
N LYS A 46 21.23 10.08 -1.81
CA LYS A 46 20.74 11.42 -1.41
C LYS A 46 20.31 12.25 -2.62
N THR A 47 21.15 12.30 -3.66
CA THR A 47 20.86 13.05 -4.89
C THR A 47 19.62 12.50 -5.59
N TYR A 48 19.48 11.18 -5.65
CA TYR A 48 18.32 10.54 -6.24
C TYR A 48 17.04 10.85 -5.47
N HIS A 49 17.07 10.80 -4.15
CA HIS A 49 15.91 11.11 -3.29
C HIS A 49 15.51 12.58 -3.40
N GLN A 50 16.48 13.50 -3.54
CA GLN A 50 16.20 14.92 -3.82
C GLN A 50 15.56 15.12 -5.19
N ALA A 51 16.03 14.40 -6.22
CA ALA A 51 15.47 14.47 -7.57
C ALA A 51 14.13 13.72 -7.70
N ASN A 52 13.87 12.72 -6.85
CA ASN A 52 12.69 11.86 -6.90
C ASN A 52 12.03 11.71 -5.52
N PRO A 53 11.52 12.79 -4.90
CA PRO A 53 11.00 12.75 -3.53
C PRO A 53 9.79 11.81 -3.35
N LEU A 54 9.08 11.50 -4.44
CA LEU A 54 7.90 10.61 -4.46
C LEU A 54 8.25 9.13 -4.68
N LYS A 55 9.50 8.79 -5.04
CA LYS A 55 9.89 7.39 -5.27
C LYS A 55 10.37 6.73 -3.99
N VAL A 56 9.78 5.59 -3.64
CA VAL A 56 10.05 4.82 -2.41
C VAL A 56 11.55 4.55 -2.19
N GLY A 57 12.30 4.33 -3.26
CA GLY A 57 13.76 4.29 -3.23
C GLY A 57 14.34 4.13 -4.63
N MET A 58 15.66 3.98 -4.70
CA MET A 58 16.40 3.74 -5.95
C MET A 58 16.47 2.23 -6.23
N PRO A 59 16.31 1.78 -7.49
CA PRO A 59 16.59 0.40 -7.88
C PRO A 59 18.05 0.01 -7.60
N LYS A 60 18.25 -1.22 -7.12
CA LYS A 60 19.56 -1.75 -6.75
C LYS A 60 20.57 -1.74 -7.90
N GLU A 61 20.14 -2.18 -9.09
CA GLU A 61 20.99 -2.19 -10.28
C GLU A 61 21.31 -0.77 -10.79
N GLU A 62 20.42 0.20 -10.55
CA GLU A 62 20.70 1.59 -10.87
C GLU A 62 21.84 2.12 -10.01
N LEU A 63 21.80 1.89 -8.68
CA LEU A 63 22.89 2.30 -7.78
C LEU A 63 24.22 1.65 -8.17
N LYS A 64 24.18 0.35 -8.48
CA LYS A 64 25.36 -0.41 -8.92
C LYS A 64 25.96 0.17 -10.21
N SER A 65 25.12 0.57 -11.16
CA SER A 65 25.56 1.17 -12.43
C SER A 65 26.24 2.53 -12.28
N ARG A 66 25.97 3.24 -11.17
CA ARG A 66 26.57 4.54 -10.84
C ARG A 66 27.94 4.42 -10.18
N LEU A 67 28.23 3.27 -9.56
CA LEU A 67 29.52 2.99 -8.96
C LEU A 67 30.56 2.57 -10.03
N PRO A 68 31.87 2.64 -9.74
CA PRO A 68 32.90 2.24 -10.68
C PRO A 68 32.71 0.80 -11.19
N SER A 69 32.96 0.55 -12.48
CA SER A 69 32.79 -0.78 -13.10
C SER A 69 33.67 -1.87 -12.48
N ALA A 70 34.73 -1.50 -11.77
CA ALA A 70 35.57 -2.42 -10.99
C ALA A 70 34.84 -3.00 -9.76
N VAL A 71 33.71 -2.43 -9.34
CA VAL A 71 32.91 -2.92 -8.23
C VAL A 71 32.15 -4.18 -8.66
N SER A 72 32.65 -5.34 -8.22
CA SER A 72 31.99 -6.63 -8.46
C SER A 72 30.65 -6.73 -7.72
N SER A 73 29.76 -7.59 -8.19
CA SER A 73 28.47 -7.86 -7.52
C SER A 73 28.64 -8.29 -6.06
N LYS A 74 29.70 -9.05 -5.74
CA LYS A 74 30.01 -9.48 -4.37
C LYS A 74 30.43 -8.31 -3.49
N LEU A 75 31.29 -7.42 -4.00
CA LEU A 75 31.69 -6.20 -3.28
C LEU A 75 30.51 -5.26 -3.07
N PHE A 76 29.67 -5.08 -4.09
CA PHE A 76 28.47 -4.27 -3.99
C PHE A 76 27.49 -4.81 -2.93
N ASN A 77 27.23 -6.11 -2.92
CA ASN A 77 26.38 -6.73 -1.91
C ASN A 77 26.98 -6.59 -0.50
N LEU A 78 28.31 -6.71 -0.35
CA LEU A 78 29.00 -6.49 0.92
C LEU A 78 28.82 -5.04 1.40
N LEU A 79 28.94 -4.06 0.49
CA LEU A 79 28.72 -2.64 0.78
C LEU A 79 27.31 -2.39 1.30
N MET A 80 26.29 -2.86 0.56
CA MET A 80 24.88 -2.69 0.93
C MET A 80 24.55 -3.36 2.28
N ASN A 81 25.07 -4.57 2.51
CA ASN A 81 24.88 -5.26 3.78
C ASN A 81 25.50 -4.51 4.96
N ARG A 82 26.66 -3.88 4.78
CA ARG A 82 27.31 -3.11 5.84
C ARG A 82 26.57 -1.81 6.13
N MET A 83 26.17 -1.07 5.09
CA MET A 83 25.37 0.14 5.22
C MET A 83 23.99 -0.14 5.85
N GLY A 84 23.37 -1.28 5.52
CA GLY A 84 22.13 -1.73 6.13
C GLY A 84 22.27 -2.09 7.61
N LYS A 85 23.37 -2.79 7.97
CA LYS A 85 23.68 -3.11 9.38
C LYS A 85 23.94 -1.86 10.23
N ASP A 86 24.58 -0.86 9.64
CA ASP A 86 24.90 0.40 10.32
C ASP A 86 23.68 1.36 10.36
N GLY A 87 22.53 0.96 9.79
CA GLY A 87 21.27 1.72 9.85
C GLY A 87 21.22 2.95 8.94
N GLU A 88 22.17 3.11 8.02
CA GLU A 88 22.20 4.24 7.08
C GLU A 88 21.18 4.10 5.96
N MET A 89 20.91 2.85 5.55
CA MET A 89 20.00 2.53 4.47
C MET A 89 19.08 1.37 4.83
N ILE A 90 17.97 1.29 4.12
CA ILE A 90 17.01 0.19 4.19
C ILE A 90 16.90 -0.40 2.78
N GLN A 91 17.02 -1.72 2.69
CA GLN A 91 16.79 -2.47 1.46
C GLN A 91 15.45 -3.22 1.57
N GLU A 92 14.57 -2.98 0.61
CA GLU A 92 13.25 -3.61 0.48
C GLU A 92 13.19 -4.28 -0.91
N GLY A 93 13.48 -5.58 -0.97
CA GLY A 93 13.60 -6.32 -2.23
C GLY A 93 14.72 -5.77 -3.12
N GLU A 94 14.36 -5.33 -4.33
CA GLU A 94 15.25 -4.71 -5.33
C GLU A 94 15.36 -3.19 -5.18
N THR A 95 14.76 -2.61 -4.14
CA THR A 95 14.78 -1.16 -3.89
C THR A 95 15.62 -0.82 -2.67
N ILE A 96 16.38 0.28 -2.76
CA ILE A 96 17.26 0.78 -1.71
C ILE A 96 16.91 2.25 -1.43
N ARG A 97 16.79 2.60 -0.15
CA ARG A 97 16.57 3.98 0.29
C ARG A 97 17.42 4.32 1.50
N MET A 98 17.69 5.61 1.70
CA MET A 98 18.27 6.07 2.96
C MET A 98 17.27 5.78 4.09
N ALA A 99 17.75 5.39 5.27
CA ALA A 99 16.88 5.19 6.42
C ALA A 99 16.11 6.47 6.80
N SER A 100 16.74 7.63 6.58
CA SER A 100 16.13 8.96 6.75
C SER A 100 15.14 9.34 5.64
N HIS A 101 15.12 8.62 4.52
CA HIS A 101 14.19 8.88 3.42
C HIS A 101 12.91 8.08 3.67
N THR A 102 11.94 8.77 4.25
CA THR A 102 10.55 8.32 4.29
C THR A 102 9.82 8.98 3.14
N VAL A 103 9.74 8.27 2.02
CA VAL A 103 8.80 8.62 0.96
C VAL A 103 7.42 8.43 1.53
N SER A 104 6.61 9.42 1.26
CA SER A 104 5.25 9.53 1.70
C SER A 104 4.35 8.49 1.02
N LEU A 105 4.63 7.19 1.22
CA LEU A 105 3.67 6.10 1.05
C LEU A 105 2.35 6.45 1.77
N LYS A 106 2.44 7.22 2.86
CA LYS A 106 1.27 7.81 3.53
C LYS A 106 0.56 8.89 2.71
N THR A 107 1.25 9.73 1.95
CA THR A 107 0.58 10.78 1.13
C THR A 107 -0.09 10.17 -0.09
N ASP A 108 0.56 9.23 -0.79
CA ASP A 108 -0.08 8.51 -1.90
C ASP A 108 -1.28 7.68 -1.40
N GLN A 109 -1.16 7.02 -0.24
CA GLN A 109 -2.29 6.30 0.36
C GLN A 109 -3.39 7.25 0.82
N ALA A 110 -3.07 8.40 1.41
CA ALA A 110 -4.05 9.38 1.85
C ALA A 110 -4.81 10.01 0.67
N ASP A 111 -4.11 10.28 -0.44
CA ASP A 111 -4.73 10.80 -1.66
C ASP A 111 -5.62 9.75 -2.32
N ILE A 112 -5.18 8.49 -2.40
CA ILE A 112 -6.00 7.39 -2.92
C ILE A 112 -7.21 7.16 -2.00
N HIS A 113 -7.01 7.18 -0.68
CA HIS A 113 -8.07 7.07 0.33
C HIS A 113 -9.13 8.14 0.13
N LYS A 114 -8.71 9.40 -0.03
CA LYS A 114 -9.59 10.53 -0.30
C LYS A 114 -10.33 10.37 -1.63
N LYS A 115 -9.65 10.01 -2.72
CA LYS A 115 -10.26 9.82 -4.05
C LYS A 115 -11.33 8.73 -4.04
N ILE A 116 -11.03 7.57 -3.44
CA ILE A 116 -11.99 6.46 -3.33
C ILE A 116 -13.20 6.88 -2.49
N LEU A 117 -12.96 7.51 -1.34
CA LEU A 117 -14.03 7.94 -0.45
C LEU A 117 -14.94 8.99 -1.11
N GLU A 118 -14.36 10.00 -1.77
CA GLU A 118 -15.11 11.03 -2.49
C GLU A 118 -15.93 10.44 -3.64
N ALA A 119 -15.41 9.43 -4.35
CA ALA A 119 -16.16 8.77 -5.42
C ALA A 119 -17.43 8.07 -4.89
N TYR A 120 -17.33 7.39 -3.75
CA TYR A 120 -18.50 6.76 -3.12
C TYR A 120 -19.46 7.75 -2.47
N ILE A 121 -18.96 8.87 -1.94
CA ILE A 121 -19.82 9.97 -1.45
C ILE A 121 -20.62 10.56 -2.61
N LYS A 122 -19.95 10.91 -3.72
CA LYS A 122 -20.60 11.47 -4.92
C LYS A 122 -21.57 10.49 -5.57
N GLY A 123 -21.26 9.19 -5.54
CA GLY A 123 -22.10 8.14 -6.10
C GLY A 123 -23.41 7.90 -5.34
N GLY A 124 -23.50 8.28 -4.06
CA GLY A 124 -24.72 8.16 -3.26
C GLY A 124 -25.28 6.73 -3.22
N LEU A 125 -26.53 6.55 -3.67
CA LEU A 125 -27.20 5.26 -3.77
C LEU A 125 -26.99 4.56 -5.13
N THR A 126 -26.24 5.17 -6.03
CA THR A 126 -25.83 4.61 -7.32
C THR A 126 -24.31 4.65 -7.44
N PRO A 127 -23.57 3.99 -6.54
CA PRO A 127 -22.11 4.08 -6.52
C PRO A 127 -21.48 3.46 -7.77
N PRO A 128 -20.35 4.00 -8.25
CA PRO A 128 -19.56 3.36 -9.29
C PRO A 128 -18.97 2.02 -8.80
N TYR A 129 -18.65 1.11 -9.73
CA TYR A 129 -17.91 -0.08 -9.35
C TYR A 129 -16.48 0.28 -8.97
N PHE A 130 -15.88 -0.51 -8.08
CA PHE A 130 -14.52 -0.29 -7.65
C PHE A 130 -13.52 -0.24 -8.83
N LYS A 131 -13.73 -1.10 -9.84
CA LYS A 131 -12.92 -1.12 -11.06
C LYS A 131 -13.02 0.18 -11.85
N ASP A 132 -14.21 0.77 -11.95
CA ASP A 132 -14.43 2.03 -12.64
C ASP A 132 -13.73 3.19 -11.92
N ILE A 133 -13.69 3.16 -10.58
CA ILE A 133 -12.92 4.12 -9.77
C ILE A 133 -11.42 3.98 -10.07
N CYS A 134 -10.90 2.75 -10.08
CA CYS A 134 -9.49 2.50 -10.39
C CYS A 134 -9.13 3.01 -11.79
N LEU A 135 -9.97 2.77 -12.79
CA LEU A 135 -9.77 3.26 -14.16
C LEU A 135 -9.84 4.79 -14.23
N SER A 136 -10.81 5.41 -13.56
CA SER A 136 -11.02 6.87 -13.62
C SER A 136 -9.88 7.68 -13.00
N PHE A 137 -9.17 7.09 -12.03
CA PHE A 137 -8.08 7.75 -11.30
C PHE A 137 -6.70 7.17 -11.61
N ASP A 138 -6.59 6.29 -12.62
CA ASP A 138 -5.36 5.57 -13.01
C ASP A 138 -4.65 4.92 -11.81
N LEU A 139 -5.42 4.19 -11.01
CA LEU A 139 -4.93 3.57 -9.78
C LEU A 139 -4.53 2.11 -10.00
N ASN A 140 -3.45 1.71 -9.35
CA ASN A 140 -3.10 0.29 -9.23
C ASN A 140 -4.19 -0.44 -8.40
N GLU A 141 -4.86 -1.41 -9.03
CA GLU A 141 -6.01 -2.10 -8.42
C GLU A 141 -5.67 -2.81 -7.11
N SER A 142 -4.48 -3.44 -7.01
CA SER A 142 -4.06 -4.14 -5.79
C SER A 142 -3.91 -3.17 -4.61
N LYS A 143 -3.18 -2.06 -4.82
CA LYS A 143 -2.97 -1.03 -3.78
C LYS A 143 -4.27 -0.33 -3.40
N ALA A 144 -5.10 0.00 -4.40
CA ALA A 144 -6.39 0.61 -4.15
C ALA A 144 -7.34 -0.32 -3.38
N LYS A 145 -7.25 -1.64 -3.61
CA LYS A 145 -8.06 -2.63 -2.91
C LYS A 145 -7.67 -2.76 -1.44
N GLU A 146 -6.39 -2.71 -1.12
CA GLU A 146 -5.93 -2.64 0.27
C GLU A 146 -6.52 -1.42 1.00
N ILE A 147 -6.48 -0.26 0.36
CA ILE A 147 -7.04 0.99 0.92
C ILE A 147 -8.56 0.93 1.05
N LEU A 148 -9.26 0.34 0.08
CA LEU A 148 -10.70 0.10 0.18
C LEU A 148 -11.04 -0.78 1.39
N MET A 149 -10.28 -1.84 1.65
CA MET A 149 -10.50 -2.70 2.82
C MET A 149 -10.24 -1.96 4.13
N VAL A 150 -9.27 -1.04 4.16
CA VAL A 150 -9.07 -0.13 5.30
C VAL A 150 -10.30 0.76 5.51
N LEU A 151 -10.82 1.39 4.46
CA LEU A 151 -12.04 2.21 4.53
C LEU A 151 -13.28 1.42 5.03
N VAL A 152 -13.38 0.15 4.65
CA VAL A 152 -14.42 -0.76 5.14
C VAL A 152 -14.23 -1.05 6.62
N LYS A 153 -12.99 -1.33 7.05
CA LYS A 153 -12.65 -1.58 8.46
C LYS A 153 -12.86 -0.34 9.34
N GLU A 154 -12.59 0.85 8.80
CA GLU A 154 -12.88 2.14 9.44
C GLU A 154 -14.39 2.44 9.53
N GLY A 155 -15.25 1.65 8.86
CA GLY A 155 -16.68 1.87 8.83
C GLY A 155 -17.11 3.09 8.02
N LYS A 156 -16.24 3.62 7.14
CA LYS A 156 -16.59 4.71 6.21
C LYS A 156 -17.27 4.21 4.93
N ILE A 157 -16.95 2.96 4.56
CA ILE A 157 -17.55 2.27 3.44
C ILE A 157 -18.18 0.97 3.93
N VAL A 158 -19.36 0.64 3.41
CA VAL A 158 -20.05 -0.62 3.67
C VAL A 158 -20.13 -1.42 2.39
N LYS A 159 -19.75 -2.69 2.48
CA LYS A 159 -19.99 -3.68 1.43
C LYS A 159 -21.40 -4.24 1.58
N LEU A 160 -22.22 -4.09 0.54
CA LEU A 160 -23.59 -4.63 0.52
C LEU A 160 -23.60 -6.05 -0.04
N LYS A 161 -23.13 -6.22 -1.28
CA LYS A 161 -23.12 -7.51 -1.99
C LYS A 161 -22.01 -7.54 -3.04
N GLU A 162 -21.31 -8.66 -3.17
CA GLU A 162 -20.28 -8.89 -4.21
C GLU A 162 -19.23 -7.77 -4.34
N GLU A 163 -19.30 -6.92 -5.37
CA GLU A 163 -18.39 -5.78 -5.58
C GLU A 163 -19.10 -4.42 -5.39
N LEU A 164 -20.28 -4.40 -4.78
CA LEU A 164 -21.02 -3.18 -4.47
C LEU A 164 -20.66 -2.64 -3.08
N TYR A 165 -20.02 -1.47 -3.11
CA TYR A 165 -19.61 -0.70 -1.95
C TYR A 165 -20.34 0.63 -1.93
N PHE A 166 -20.72 1.07 -0.74
CA PHE A 166 -21.45 2.32 -0.53
C PHE A 166 -20.81 3.09 0.60
N HIS A 167 -20.93 4.42 0.55
CA HIS A 167 -20.57 5.24 1.69
C HIS A 167 -21.54 4.99 2.85
N THR A 168 -21.03 4.85 4.07
CA THR A 168 -21.83 4.47 5.25
C THR A 168 -22.99 5.44 5.49
N ARG A 169 -22.75 6.75 5.36
CA ARG A 169 -23.83 7.75 5.57
C ARG A 169 -25.01 7.57 4.61
N SER A 170 -24.75 7.15 3.37
CA SER A 170 -25.82 6.90 2.39
C SER A 170 -26.70 5.73 2.83
N ILE A 171 -26.10 4.71 3.45
CA ILE A 171 -26.83 3.54 3.98
C ILE A 171 -27.58 3.91 5.27
N GLU A 172 -26.99 4.74 6.12
CA GLU A 172 -27.63 5.23 7.35
C GLU A 172 -28.86 6.11 7.06
N ASP A 173 -28.79 6.99 6.06
CA ASP A 173 -29.94 7.78 5.62
C ASP A 173 -31.11 6.88 5.19
N VAL A 174 -30.84 5.90 4.34
CA VAL A 174 -31.86 4.94 3.90
C VAL A 174 -32.39 4.14 5.07
N LYS A 175 -31.53 3.71 6.00
CA LYS A 175 -31.94 3.00 7.21
C LYS A 175 -32.91 3.83 8.05
N SER A 176 -32.62 5.12 8.26
CA SER A 176 -33.49 6.01 9.03
C SER A 176 -34.86 6.10 8.38
N ARG A 177 -34.92 6.44 7.09
CA ARG A 177 -36.16 6.59 6.33
C ARG A 177 -36.98 5.30 6.29
N LEU A 178 -36.31 4.16 6.13
CA LEU A 178 -36.91 2.84 6.19
C LEU A 178 -37.53 2.55 7.56
N THR A 179 -36.79 2.83 8.63
CA THR A 179 -37.24 2.60 10.01
C THR A 179 -38.44 3.49 10.34
N ASP A 180 -38.38 4.78 10.00
CA ASP A 180 -39.46 5.75 10.22
C ASP A 180 -40.73 5.32 9.49
N PHE A 181 -40.60 4.87 8.24
CA PHE A 181 -41.72 4.35 7.47
C PHE A 181 -42.34 3.12 8.14
N LEU A 182 -41.52 2.15 8.56
CA LEU A 182 -42.00 0.92 9.18
C LEU A 182 -42.61 1.14 10.57
N ILE A 183 -42.12 2.11 11.35
CA ILE A 183 -42.74 2.51 12.62
C ILE A 183 -44.13 3.09 12.37
N LYS A 184 -44.29 3.91 11.32
CA LYS A 184 -45.55 4.60 11.03
C LYS A 184 -46.59 3.69 10.35
N HIS A 185 -46.15 2.78 9.48
CA HIS A 185 -47.03 1.98 8.62
C HIS A 185 -47.05 0.48 8.96
N GLY A 186 -46.14 0.01 9.82
CA GLY A 186 -46.03 -1.39 10.27
C GLY A 186 -45.35 -2.33 9.26
N GLU A 187 -45.61 -2.17 7.96
CA GLU A 187 -45.05 -3.00 6.91
C GLU A 187 -44.81 -2.21 5.62
N MET A 188 -43.93 -2.73 4.76
CA MET A 188 -43.54 -2.09 3.51
C MET A 188 -43.37 -3.10 2.39
N THR A 189 -43.91 -2.78 1.21
CA THR A 189 -43.73 -3.54 -0.02
C THR A 189 -42.46 -3.10 -0.77
N THR A 190 -41.96 -3.95 -1.68
CA THR A 190 -40.79 -3.61 -2.50
C THR A 190 -41.00 -2.36 -3.39
N PRO A 191 -42.18 -2.14 -4.02
CA PRO A 191 -42.46 -0.89 -4.75
C PRO A 191 -42.41 0.35 -3.87
N GLN A 192 -43.00 0.32 -2.67
CA GLN A 192 -42.94 1.45 -1.73
C GLN A 192 -41.49 1.78 -1.33
N PHE A 193 -40.65 0.76 -1.12
CA PHE A 193 -39.23 1.00 -0.89
C PHE A 193 -38.56 1.65 -2.10
N LYS A 194 -38.87 1.19 -3.32
CA LYS A 194 -38.34 1.78 -4.56
C LYS A 194 -38.71 3.25 -4.69
N ASP A 195 -39.96 3.60 -4.43
CA ASP A 195 -40.44 4.98 -4.49
C ASP A 195 -39.77 5.85 -3.43
N MET A 196 -39.44 5.28 -2.26
CA MET A 196 -38.65 5.94 -1.24
C MET A 196 -37.22 6.22 -1.73
N VAL A 197 -36.46 5.19 -2.14
CA VAL A 197 -35.02 5.36 -2.42
C VAL A 197 -34.70 5.86 -3.83
N GLY A 198 -35.63 5.75 -4.78
CA GLY A 198 -35.49 6.28 -6.13
C GLY A 198 -34.44 5.57 -7.02
N VAL A 199 -33.97 4.37 -6.64
CA VAL A 199 -32.93 3.65 -7.38
C VAL A 199 -33.47 2.52 -8.26
N SER A 200 -32.66 2.12 -9.24
CA SER A 200 -32.95 0.96 -10.09
C SER A 200 -32.91 -0.35 -9.29
N ARG A 201 -33.52 -1.40 -9.86
CA ARG A 201 -33.58 -2.74 -9.24
C ARG A 201 -32.20 -3.30 -8.88
N LYS A 202 -31.18 -2.91 -9.65
CA LYS A 202 -29.76 -3.27 -9.44
C LYS A 202 -29.27 -2.91 -8.04
N TYR A 203 -29.66 -1.75 -7.50
CA TYR A 203 -29.24 -1.29 -6.18
C TYR A 203 -30.31 -1.54 -5.11
N LEU A 204 -31.58 -1.56 -5.52
CA LEU A 204 -32.73 -1.78 -4.64
C LEU A 204 -32.67 -3.12 -3.90
N ILE A 205 -32.43 -4.22 -4.63
CA ILE A 205 -32.43 -5.56 -4.04
C ILE A 205 -31.26 -5.75 -3.07
N PRO A 206 -30.01 -5.39 -3.41
CA PRO A 206 -28.91 -5.44 -2.46
C PRO A 206 -29.13 -4.63 -1.19
N LEU A 207 -29.78 -3.46 -1.28
CA LEU A 207 -30.13 -2.65 -0.09
C LEU A 207 -31.08 -3.40 0.84
N LEU A 208 -32.16 -3.96 0.29
CA LEU A 208 -33.14 -4.74 1.06
C LEU A 208 -32.51 -5.99 1.68
N GLU A 209 -31.73 -6.75 0.90
CA GLU A 209 -31.01 -7.92 1.39
C GLU A 209 -30.02 -7.55 2.50
N TYR A 210 -29.35 -6.39 2.39
CA TYR A 210 -28.45 -5.90 3.42
C TYR A 210 -29.18 -5.59 4.73
N PHE A 211 -30.33 -4.91 4.69
CA PHE A 211 -31.12 -4.62 5.89
C PHE A 211 -31.72 -5.88 6.52
N ASP A 212 -32.14 -6.85 5.69
CA ASP A 212 -32.59 -8.16 6.15
C ASP A 212 -31.44 -8.92 6.85
N ALA A 213 -30.24 -8.95 6.24
CA ALA A 213 -29.05 -9.60 6.80
C ALA A 213 -28.51 -8.91 8.07
N LYS A 214 -28.71 -7.60 8.19
CA LYS A 214 -28.38 -6.82 9.40
C LYS A 214 -29.46 -6.89 10.48
N ASN A 215 -30.48 -7.73 10.31
CA ASN A 215 -31.59 -7.88 11.24
C ASN A 215 -32.34 -6.56 11.51
N ILE A 216 -32.33 -5.63 10.54
CA ILE A 216 -33.12 -4.39 10.63
C ILE A 216 -34.55 -4.67 10.17
N THR A 217 -34.69 -5.44 9.09
CA THR A 217 -35.98 -5.88 8.56
C THR A 217 -36.08 -7.39 8.53
N ILE A 218 -37.31 -7.89 8.45
CA ILE A 218 -37.61 -9.29 8.16
C ILE A 218 -38.63 -9.35 7.03
N ARG A 219 -38.40 -10.26 6.08
CA ARG A 219 -39.31 -10.51 4.97
C ARG A 219 -40.40 -11.51 5.38
N VAL A 220 -41.66 -11.13 5.19
CA VAL A 220 -42.84 -11.97 5.41
C VAL A 220 -43.67 -11.94 4.13
N GLY A 221 -43.54 -12.98 3.29
CA GLY A 221 -44.10 -12.98 1.94
C GLY A 221 -43.49 -11.88 1.07
N ASP A 222 -44.33 -10.98 0.55
CA ASP A 222 -43.92 -9.83 -0.27
C ASP A 222 -43.72 -8.53 0.52
N LEU A 223 -43.93 -8.60 1.83
CA LEU A 223 -43.82 -7.49 2.76
C LEU A 223 -42.54 -7.59 3.58
N ARG A 224 -42.07 -6.44 4.05
CA ARG A 224 -41.03 -6.33 5.07
C ARG A 224 -41.57 -5.61 6.28
N LYS A 225 -41.20 -6.12 7.45
CA LYS A 225 -41.53 -5.53 8.75
C LYS A 225 -40.25 -5.19 9.50
N LEU A 226 -40.35 -4.27 10.44
CA LEU A 226 -39.26 -4.01 11.37
C LEU A 226 -39.02 -5.28 12.20
N ARG A 227 -37.76 -5.67 12.35
CA ARG A 227 -37.40 -6.79 13.19
C ARG A 227 -37.29 -6.30 14.64
N VAL A 228 -38.29 -6.66 15.44
CA VAL A 228 -38.38 -6.38 16.89
C VAL A 228 -37.68 -7.46 17.69
#